data_AF-A0A9P8FB12-F1
#
_entry.id   AF-A0A9P8FB12-F1
#
_cell.length_a   1.000
_cell.length_b   1.000
_cell.length_c   1.000
_cell.angle_alpha   90.00
_cell.angle_beta   90.00
_cell.angle_gamma   90.00
#
_symmetry.space_group_name_H-M   'P 1'
#
loop_
_entity.id
_entity.type
_entity.pdbx_description
1 polymer ?
#
loop_
_entity_poly.entity_id
_entity_poly.type
_entity_poly.pdbx_seq_one_letter_code
_entity_poly.pdbx_strand_id
1 'polypeptide(L)'
;MFSKFWTALALVAINLHLVAAKSVVAHFMLDNSYAYTVGQWMTDMKAAQQAGIDGFSLNWIPPDCSSPSRKWQISRIDDAYQAAEATGFKLMFSFDMSYTTCNTFWNTTFMTDMITKHAGSSATMRWNTNVLVSTYAGDDNDAYGNQFFQNLKNSCKSAGNPISLAPALVSYAQAAQTNAQQSAAKMVSDYPSIDGYFNWQAWPLMDANMTCTA
;
A
#
# COMPACT_ATOMS: atom_id res chain seq x y z
N MET A 1 12.96 -66.79 0.89
CA MET A 1 13.01 -65.88 -0.28
C MET A 1 11.70 -65.11 -0.32
N PHE A 2 11.65 -63.92 0.27
CA PHE A 2 10.47 -63.06 0.25
C PHE A 2 10.79 -61.72 -0.45
N SER A 3 10.08 -61.51 -1.56
CA SER A 3 9.58 -60.25 -2.11
C SER A 3 10.55 -59.06 -2.29
N LYS A 4 11.08 -58.92 -3.52
CA LYS A 4 11.63 -57.66 -4.07
C LYS A 4 10.55 -56.96 -4.92
N PHE A 5 9.47 -56.46 -4.31
CA PHE A 5 8.41 -55.79 -5.07
C PHE A 5 8.01 -54.39 -4.58
N TRP A 6 8.70 -53.79 -3.61
CA TRP A 6 8.28 -52.51 -3.04
C TRP A 6 9.43 -51.56 -2.73
N THR A 7 10.22 -51.19 -3.74
CA THR A 7 11.24 -50.13 -3.55
C THR A 7 11.62 -49.44 -4.86
N ALA A 8 10.63 -48.98 -5.62
CA ALA A 8 10.87 -48.09 -6.76
C ALA A 8 9.84 -46.94 -6.83
N LEU A 9 9.36 -46.50 -5.66
CA LEU A 9 8.46 -45.36 -5.49
C LEU A 9 8.84 -44.58 -4.24
N ALA A 10 10.12 -44.26 -4.09
CA ALA A 10 10.60 -43.31 -3.11
C ALA A 10 11.77 -42.54 -3.73
N LEU A 11 11.70 -41.21 -3.66
CA LEU A 11 12.74 -40.24 -4.01
C LEU A 11 12.88 -39.83 -5.48
N VAL A 12 11.80 -39.30 -6.05
CA VAL A 12 11.92 -38.00 -6.73
C VAL A 12 11.31 -36.97 -5.79
N ALA A 13 12.07 -36.61 -4.75
CA ALA A 13 11.79 -35.43 -3.97
C ALA A 13 12.07 -34.24 -4.88
N ILE A 14 11.04 -33.80 -5.60
CA ILE A 14 11.05 -32.52 -6.28
C ILE A 14 11.22 -31.50 -5.16
N ASN A 15 12.42 -30.94 -5.02
CA ASN A 15 12.64 -29.72 -4.27
C ASN A 15 11.94 -28.59 -5.03
N LEU A 16 10.60 -28.56 -4.94
CA LEU A 16 9.81 -27.38 -5.23
C LEU A 16 10.27 -26.35 -4.20
N HIS A 17 11.26 -25.56 -4.58
CA HIS A 17 11.45 -24.27 -3.97
C HIS A 17 10.15 -23.52 -4.25
N LEU A 18 9.29 -23.43 -3.25
CA LEU A 18 8.21 -22.45 -3.24
C LEU A 18 8.91 -21.10 -3.29
N VAL A 19 9.15 -20.60 -4.49
CA VAL A 19 9.48 -19.20 -4.70
C VAL A 19 8.23 -18.46 -4.23
N ALA A 20 8.28 -17.95 -3.01
CA ALA A 20 7.28 -17.01 -2.52
C ALA A 20 7.47 -15.75 -3.36
N ALA A 21 6.74 -15.65 -4.47
CA ALA A 21 6.70 -14.45 -5.29
C ALA A 21 6.31 -13.28 -4.38
N LYS A 22 7.19 -12.28 -4.30
CA LYS A 22 6.91 -11.05 -3.56
C LYS A 22 6.13 -10.13 -4.48
N SER A 23 5.04 -9.57 -3.98
CA SER A 23 4.32 -8.53 -4.70
C SER A 23 5.16 -7.25 -4.73
N VAL A 24 5.30 -6.65 -5.91
CA VAL A 24 5.93 -5.36 -6.12
C VAL A 24 4.86 -4.30 -6.32
N VAL A 25 4.91 -3.22 -5.55
CA VAL A 25 3.95 -2.12 -5.62
C VAL A 25 4.68 -0.82 -5.91
N ALA A 26 4.15 -0.03 -6.83
CA ALA A 26 4.62 1.32 -7.08
C ALA A 26 3.64 2.37 -6.54
N HIS A 27 4.16 3.50 -6.07
CA HIS A 27 3.32 4.66 -5.75
C HIS A 27 2.72 5.23 -7.04
N PHE A 28 1.42 5.51 -7.01
CA PHE A 28 0.73 6.20 -8.08
C PHE A 28 0.08 7.46 -7.52
N MET A 29 0.47 8.62 -8.04
CA MET A 29 -0.08 9.91 -7.62
C MET A 29 -1.42 10.15 -8.34
N LEU A 30 -2.55 10.09 -7.62
CA LEU A 30 -3.86 10.25 -8.25
C LEU A 30 -4.06 11.62 -8.91
N ASP A 31 -3.35 12.66 -8.47
CA ASP A 31 -3.41 13.98 -9.11
C ASP A 31 -3.07 13.92 -10.61
N ASN A 32 -2.23 12.98 -11.03
CA ASN A 32 -1.86 12.80 -12.44
C ASN A 32 -2.97 12.15 -13.27
N SER A 33 -4.03 11.66 -12.64
CA SER A 33 -5.09 10.88 -13.30
C SER A 33 -6.32 11.71 -13.68
N TYR A 34 -6.32 13.05 -13.58
CA TYR A 34 -7.52 13.87 -13.80
C TYR A 34 -8.32 13.50 -15.06
N ALA A 35 -7.62 13.39 -16.20
CA ALA A 35 -8.18 13.05 -17.51
C ALA A 35 -8.11 11.56 -17.85
N TYR A 36 -7.72 10.69 -16.90
CA TYR A 36 -7.63 9.26 -17.17
C TYR A 36 -9.01 8.69 -17.48
N THR A 37 -9.02 7.82 -18.48
CA THR A 37 -10.12 6.89 -18.75
C THR A 37 -9.72 5.50 -18.23
N VAL A 38 -10.68 4.58 -18.13
CA VAL A 38 -10.40 3.15 -17.86
C VAL A 38 -9.35 2.60 -18.83
N GLY A 39 -9.40 2.99 -20.11
CA GLY A 39 -8.40 2.56 -21.11
C GLY A 39 -6.99 3.07 -20.85
N GLN A 40 -6.85 4.29 -20.33
CA GLN A 40 -5.54 4.82 -19.93
C GLN A 40 -5.00 4.08 -18.70
N TRP A 41 -5.84 3.83 -17.69
CA TRP A 41 -5.48 2.99 -16.55
C TRP A 41 -5.02 1.60 -16.99
N MET A 42 -5.76 0.93 -17.87
CA MET A 42 -5.37 -0.39 -18.38
C MET A 42 -4.03 -0.36 -19.12
N THR A 43 -3.74 0.72 -19.83
CA THR A 43 -2.46 0.89 -20.56
C THR A 43 -1.31 0.96 -19.58
N ASP A 44 -1.41 1.82 -18.56
CA ASP A 44 -0.36 2.01 -17.55
C ASP A 44 -0.18 0.76 -16.69
N MET A 45 -1.26 0.09 -16.30
CA MET A 45 -1.20 -1.17 -15.53
C MET A 45 -0.50 -2.28 -16.32
N LYS A 46 -0.78 -2.42 -17.63
CA LYS A 46 -0.07 -3.39 -18.48
C LYS A 46 1.41 -3.06 -18.62
N ALA A 47 1.76 -1.79 -18.78
CA ALA A 47 3.15 -1.36 -18.80
C ALA A 47 3.87 -1.66 -17.47
N ALA A 48 3.20 -1.42 -16.34
CA ALA A 48 3.70 -1.74 -15.01
C ALA A 48 3.92 -3.26 -14.82
N GLN A 49 2.96 -4.09 -15.25
CA GLN A 49 3.11 -5.56 -15.24
C GLN A 49 4.30 -6.02 -16.08
N GLN A 50 4.52 -5.43 -17.26
CA GLN A 50 5.68 -5.73 -18.11
C GLN A 50 7.02 -5.36 -17.43
N ALA A 51 7.00 -4.38 -16.53
CA ALA A 51 8.15 -4.00 -15.69
C ALA A 51 8.26 -4.81 -14.38
N GLY A 52 7.37 -5.78 -14.15
CA GLY A 52 7.37 -6.59 -12.93
C GLY A 52 6.73 -5.93 -11.71
N ILE A 53 5.89 -4.92 -11.92
CA ILE A 53 5.07 -4.29 -10.87
C ILE A 53 3.70 -4.97 -10.86
N ASP A 54 3.27 -5.46 -9.70
CA ASP A 54 2.01 -6.19 -9.52
C ASP A 54 0.84 -5.29 -9.14
N GLY A 55 1.13 -4.10 -8.60
CA GLY A 55 0.09 -3.19 -8.14
C GLY A 55 0.51 -1.73 -7.97
N PHE A 56 -0.49 -0.89 -7.75
CA PHE A 56 -0.30 0.51 -7.38
C PHE A 56 -0.80 0.81 -5.97
N SER A 57 -0.04 1.64 -5.28
CA SER A 57 -0.45 2.34 -4.06
C SER A 57 -0.99 3.71 -4.46
N LEU A 58 -2.32 3.88 -4.42
CA LEU A 58 -3.00 5.08 -4.89
C LEU A 58 -2.85 6.20 -3.86
N ASN A 59 -1.88 7.10 -4.07
CA ASN A 59 -1.64 8.24 -3.22
C ASN A 59 -2.55 9.41 -3.58
N TRP A 60 -3.32 9.90 -2.61
CA TRP A 60 -4.31 10.94 -2.81
C TRP A 60 -4.61 11.68 -1.51
N ILE A 61 -5.20 12.86 -1.62
CA ILE A 61 -5.39 13.81 -0.52
C ILE A 61 -6.86 13.88 -0.12
N PRO A 62 -7.20 14.45 1.07
CA PRO A 62 -8.59 14.72 1.40
C PRO A 62 -9.19 15.60 0.28
N PRO A 63 -10.27 15.18 -0.41
CA PRO A 63 -10.72 15.86 -1.63
C PRO A 63 -11.03 17.36 -1.43
N ASP A 64 -11.54 17.70 -0.25
CA ASP A 64 -11.93 19.06 0.11
C ASP A 64 -10.79 19.89 0.74
N CYS A 65 -9.55 19.35 0.80
CA CYS A 65 -8.33 20.07 1.19
C CYS A 65 -7.73 20.91 0.05
N SER A 66 -8.52 21.29 -0.96
CA SER A 66 -8.06 22.08 -2.10
C SER A 66 -9.21 22.86 -2.73
N SER A 67 -8.87 23.95 -3.42
CA SER A 67 -9.82 24.76 -4.19
C SER A 67 -9.30 24.90 -5.63
N PRO A 68 -10.01 24.36 -6.65
CA PRO A 68 -11.25 23.60 -6.54
C PRO A 68 -11.06 22.23 -5.86
N SER A 69 -12.15 21.69 -5.30
CA SER A 69 -12.16 20.36 -4.66
C SER A 69 -11.71 19.26 -5.63
N ARG A 70 -10.94 18.30 -5.11
CA ARG A 70 -10.47 17.12 -5.83
C ARG A 70 -11.42 15.94 -5.79
N LYS A 71 -12.73 16.16 -5.56
CA LYS A 71 -13.76 15.10 -5.55
C LYS A 71 -13.78 14.20 -6.79
N TRP A 72 -13.29 14.69 -7.92
CA TRP A 72 -13.08 13.91 -9.14
C TRP A 72 -12.16 12.68 -8.94
N GLN A 73 -11.27 12.68 -7.94
CA GLN A 73 -10.39 11.55 -7.63
C GLN A 73 -11.17 10.29 -7.27
N ILE A 74 -12.35 10.44 -6.65
CA ILE A 74 -13.22 9.31 -6.32
C ILE A 74 -13.63 8.55 -7.59
N SER A 75 -14.01 9.27 -8.65
CA SER A 75 -14.32 8.64 -9.95
C SER A 75 -13.09 8.03 -10.60
N ARG A 76 -11.90 8.62 -10.44
CA ARG A 76 -10.66 8.04 -10.97
C ARG A 76 -10.24 6.77 -10.23
N ILE A 77 -10.54 6.67 -8.93
CA ILE A 77 -10.37 5.43 -8.16
C ILE A 77 -11.33 4.36 -8.68
N ASP A 78 -12.59 4.71 -8.94
CA ASP A 78 -13.56 3.77 -9.52
C ASP A 78 -13.09 3.23 -10.89
N ASP A 79 -12.63 4.13 -11.76
CA ASP A 79 -12.07 3.77 -13.07
C ASP A 79 -10.83 2.89 -12.93
N ALA A 80 -9.96 3.16 -11.95
CA ALA A 80 -8.77 2.36 -11.68
C ALA A 80 -9.14 0.94 -11.24
N TYR A 81 -10.10 0.79 -10.33
CA TYR A 81 -10.55 -0.54 -9.89
C TYR A 81 -11.17 -1.34 -11.04
N GLN A 82 -11.98 -0.71 -11.89
CA GLN A 82 -12.50 -1.35 -13.09
C GLN A 82 -11.38 -1.83 -14.03
N ALA A 83 -10.37 -1.00 -14.27
CA ALA A 83 -9.22 -1.36 -15.10
C ALA A 83 -8.36 -2.47 -14.49
N ALA A 84 -8.17 -2.44 -13.17
CA ALA A 84 -7.36 -3.42 -12.44
C ALA A 84 -8.02 -4.79 -12.42
N GLU A 85 -9.34 -4.86 -12.25
CA GLU A 85 -10.10 -6.11 -12.37
C GLU A 85 -9.95 -6.74 -13.76
N ALA A 86 -10.01 -5.92 -14.81
CA ALA A 86 -9.87 -6.39 -16.18
C ALA A 86 -8.45 -6.86 -16.55
N THR A 87 -7.42 -6.39 -15.84
CA THR A 87 -6.00 -6.71 -16.10
C THR A 87 -5.39 -7.66 -15.08
N GLY A 88 -6.12 -8.00 -14.02
CA GLY A 88 -5.60 -8.77 -12.88
C GLY A 88 -4.61 -8.00 -12.01
N PHE A 89 -4.50 -6.68 -12.19
CA PHE A 89 -3.63 -5.79 -11.44
C PHE A 89 -4.17 -5.55 -10.02
N LYS A 90 -3.29 -5.13 -9.10
CA LYS A 90 -3.66 -4.91 -7.70
C LYS A 90 -3.61 -3.45 -7.30
N LEU A 91 -4.51 -3.03 -6.42
CA LEU A 91 -4.61 -1.68 -5.91
C LEU A 91 -4.69 -1.68 -4.39
N MET A 92 -4.01 -0.73 -3.77
CA MET A 92 -4.19 -0.38 -2.36
C MET A 92 -4.32 1.13 -2.19
N PHE A 93 -5.04 1.58 -1.17
CA PHE A 93 -5.11 2.99 -0.83
C PHE A 93 -3.83 3.46 -0.14
N SER A 94 -3.35 4.65 -0.50
CA SER A 94 -2.38 5.44 0.26
C SER A 94 -2.99 6.81 0.57
N PHE A 95 -3.46 6.99 1.80
CA PHE A 95 -4.04 8.25 2.23
C PHE A 95 -2.91 9.25 2.58
N ASP A 96 -2.76 10.29 1.76
CA ASP A 96 -1.74 11.32 1.95
C ASP A 96 -2.14 12.23 3.11
N MET A 97 -1.40 12.14 4.20
CA MET A 97 -1.61 12.85 5.45
C MET A 97 -0.66 14.06 5.59
N SER A 98 0.13 14.38 4.57
CA SER A 98 1.12 15.46 4.58
C SER A 98 0.53 16.86 4.38
N TYR A 99 -0.71 16.95 3.88
CA TYR A 99 -1.31 18.22 3.49
C TYR A 99 -1.74 19.03 4.72
N THR A 100 -0.97 20.07 5.01
CA THR A 100 -1.21 21.03 6.10
C THR A 100 -1.66 22.40 5.59
N THR A 101 -1.73 22.60 4.27
CA THR A 101 -2.16 23.86 3.64
C THR A 101 -3.66 24.15 3.80
N CYS A 102 -4.41 23.22 4.38
CA CYS A 102 -5.82 23.35 4.71
C CYS A 102 -6.08 22.79 6.12
N ASN A 103 -7.21 23.16 6.74
CA ASN A 103 -7.68 22.55 8.00
C ASN A 103 -8.64 21.36 7.77
N THR A 104 -8.47 20.64 6.65
CA THR A 104 -9.29 19.49 6.26
C THR A 104 -8.44 18.23 6.30
N PHE A 105 -8.61 17.48 7.37
CA PHE A 105 -7.92 16.23 7.61
C PHE A 105 -8.76 15.04 7.13
N TRP A 106 -8.09 13.94 6.79
CA TRP A 106 -8.72 12.62 6.75
C TRP A 106 -9.54 12.33 8.01
N ASN A 107 -10.76 11.85 7.79
CA ASN A 107 -11.64 11.33 8.83
C ASN A 107 -11.85 9.82 8.59
N THR A 108 -11.83 9.04 9.66
CA THR A 108 -11.92 7.57 9.59
C THR A 108 -13.22 7.08 8.97
N THR A 109 -14.34 7.78 9.12
CA THR A 109 -15.60 7.40 8.45
C THR A 109 -15.45 7.41 6.93
N PHE A 110 -14.97 8.53 6.36
CA PHE A 110 -14.82 8.65 4.92
C PHE A 110 -13.79 7.68 4.36
N MET A 111 -12.68 7.48 5.08
CA MET A 111 -11.68 6.47 4.71
C MET A 111 -12.29 5.06 4.70
N THR A 112 -13.05 4.69 5.74
CA THR A 112 -13.73 3.40 5.83
C THR A 112 -14.74 3.21 4.70
N ASP A 113 -15.49 4.25 4.32
CA ASP A 113 -16.44 4.18 3.20
C ASP A 113 -15.71 3.89 1.89
N MET A 114 -14.60 4.59 1.62
CA MET A 114 -13.79 4.37 0.42
C MET A 114 -13.14 2.98 0.38
N ILE A 115 -12.61 2.51 1.51
CA ILE A 115 -12.05 1.16 1.63
C ILE A 115 -13.14 0.11 1.40
N THR A 116 -14.29 0.27 2.07
CA THR A 116 -15.41 -0.68 2.00
C THR A 116 -15.99 -0.77 0.59
N LYS A 117 -16.10 0.36 -0.12
CA LYS A 117 -16.60 0.41 -1.50
C LYS A 117 -15.87 -0.54 -2.44
N HIS A 118 -14.57 -0.72 -2.25
CA HIS A 118 -13.74 -1.57 -3.12
C HIS A 118 -13.26 -2.86 -2.44
N ALA A 119 -13.59 -3.09 -1.17
CA ALA A 119 -13.09 -4.26 -0.43
C ALA A 119 -13.42 -5.59 -1.13
N GLY A 120 -14.60 -5.72 -1.75
CA GLY A 120 -15.02 -6.91 -2.49
C GLY A 120 -14.35 -7.11 -3.86
N SER A 121 -13.61 -6.13 -4.37
CA SER A 121 -12.97 -6.20 -5.69
C SER A 121 -11.86 -7.26 -5.73
N SER A 122 -11.76 -7.98 -6.85
CA SER A 122 -10.64 -8.90 -7.11
C SER A 122 -9.30 -8.15 -7.27
N ALA A 123 -9.34 -6.85 -7.55
CA ALA A 123 -8.17 -5.99 -7.63
C ALA A 123 -7.69 -5.46 -6.28
N THR A 124 -8.48 -5.57 -5.20
CA THR A 124 -8.05 -5.09 -3.87
C THR A 124 -6.89 -5.92 -3.34
N MET A 125 -5.76 -5.26 -3.08
CA MET A 125 -4.59 -5.89 -2.48
C MET A 125 -4.88 -6.26 -1.03
N ARG A 126 -4.41 -7.44 -0.62
CA ARG A 126 -4.63 -7.99 0.71
C ARG A 126 -3.31 -8.47 1.31
N TRP A 127 -3.19 -8.30 2.62
CA TRP A 127 -2.20 -9.01 3.41
C TRP A 127 -2.93 -10.07 4.23
N ASN A 128 -2.62 -11.33 3.98
CA ASN A 128 -3.46 -12.46 4.38
C ASN A 128 -4.91 -12.24 3.91
N THR A 129 -5.87 -12.18 4.83
CA THR A 129 -7.29 -11.96 4.54
C THR A 129 -7.70 -10.49 4.58
N ASN A 130 -6.87 -9.61 5.14
CA ASN A 130 -7.24 -8.22 5.40
C ASN A 130 -6.91 -7.33 4.20
N VAL A 131 -7.71 -6.28 3.98
CA VAL A 131 -7.40 -5.26 2.96
C VAL A 131 -6.11 -4.55 3.36
N LEU A 132 -5.13 -4.51 2.47
CA LEU A 132 -3.88 -3.79 2.73
C LEU A 132 -4.12 -2.29 2.48
N VAL A 133 -3.78 -1.47 3.46
CA VAL A 133 -3.93 -0.01 3.40
C VAL A 133 -2.62 0.64 3.83
N SER A 134 -2.29 1.75 3.18
CA SER A 134 -1.16 2.59 3.53
C SER A 134 -1.58 4.05 3.71
N THR A 135 -0.63 4.85 4.15
CA THR A 135 -0.72 6.31 4.29
C THR A 135 0.61 6.91 3.85
N TYR A 136 0.65 8.23 3.66
CA TYR A 136 1.90 8.95 3.47
C TYR A 136 2.03 10.11 4.45
N ALA A 137 3.18 10.17 5.15
CA ALA A 137 3.49 11.12 6.20
C ALA A 137 2.41 11.17 7.30
N GLY A 138 2.18 12.36 7.87
CA GLY A 138 1.22 12.60 8.94
C GLY A 138 1.79 12.41 10.35
N ASP A 139 2.98 11.84 10.47
CA ASP A 139 3.67 11.57 11.74
C ASP A 139 4.19 12.82 12.46
N ASP A 140 4.23 13.97 11.77
CA ASP A 140 4.53 15.29 12.34
C ASP A 140 3.26 16.16 12.47
N ASN A 141 2.07 15.56 12.39
CA ASN A 141 0.78 16.25 12.48
C ASN A 141 -0.07 15.67 13.61
N ASP A 142 -0.42 16.49 14.61
CA ASP A 142 -1.18 16.08 15.79
C ASP A 142 -2.59 15.52 15.49
N ALA A 143 -3.12 15.74 14.28
CA ALA A 143 -4.37 15.12 13.83
C ALA A 143 -4.26 13.61 13.62
N TYR A 144 -3.05 13.10 13.40
CA TYR A 144 -2.78 11.71 13.02
C TYR A 144 -1.80 11.06 14.00
N GLY A 145 -2.33 10.24 14.90
CA GLY A 145 -1.52 9.43 15.81
C GLY A 145 -1.99 7.99 15.87
N ASN A 146 -1.37 7.19 16.74
CA ASN A 146 -1.73 5.78 16.90
C ASN A 146 -3.22 5.55 17.16
N GLN A 147 -3.88 6.42 17.95
CA GLN A 147 -5.31 6.29 18.20
C GLN A 147 -6.14 6.47 16.92
N PHE A 148 -5.73 7.35 16.00
CA PHE A 148 -6.40 7.54 14.72
C PHE A 148 -6.33 6.25 13.88
N PHE A 149 -5.14 5.64 13.78
CA PHE A 149 -4.95 4.37 13.09
C PHE A 149 -5.74 3.22 13.73
N GLN A 150 -5.75 3.13 15.07
CA GLN A 150 -6.56 2.15 15.76
C GLN A 150 -8.06 2.36 15.51
N ASN A 151 -8.52 3.61 15.49
CA ASN A 151 -9.91 3.94 15.18
C ASN A 151 -10.29 3.56 13.75
N LEU A 152 -9.40 3.78 12.77
CA LEU A 152 -9.60 3.34 11.39
C LEU A 152 -9.72 1.81 11.31
N LYS A 153 -8.79 1.08 11.94
CA LYS A 153 -8.85 -0.39 12.01
C LYS A 153 -10.16 -0.88 12.62
N ASN A 154 -10.60 -0.27 13.72
CA ASN A 154 -11.85 -0.60 14.39
C ASN A 154 -13.06 -0.33 13.49
N SER A 155 -13.11 0.85 12.85
CA SER A 155 -14.19 1.24 11.95
C SER A 155 -14.31 0.29 10.75
N CYS A 156 -13.20 -0.02 10.09
CA CYS A 156 -13.16 -0.97 8.98
C CYS A 156 -13.55 -2.39 9.41
N LYS A 157 -13.10 -2.84 10.59
CA LYS A 157 -13.50 -4.14 11.16
C LYS A 157 -15.01 -4.19 11.44
N SER A 158 -15.58 -3.13 12.02
CA SER A 158 -17.02 -3.01 12.26
C SER A 158 -17.85 -3.00 10.97
N ALA A 159 -17.29 -2.46 9.88
CA ALA A 159 -17.88 -2.51 8.54
C ALA A 159 -17.72 -3.87 7.83
N GLY A 160 -17.10 -4.88 8.47
CA GLY A 160 -16.88 -6.22 7.91
C GLY A 160 -15.66 -6.34 6.99
N ASN A 161 -14.83 -5.30 6.91
CA ASN A 161 -13.66 -5.23 6.02
C ASN A 161 -12.40 -4.93 6.84
N PRO A 162 -11.90 -5.85 7.67
CA PRO A 162 -10.69 -5.61 8.46
C PRO A 162 -9.50 -5.27 7.55
N ILE A 163 -8.69 -4.31 8.00
CA ILE A 163 -7.50 -3.85 7.28
C ILE A 163 -6.21 -4.31 7.97
N SER A 164 -5.16 -4.46 7.18
CA SER A 164 -3.77 -4.42 7.63
C SER A 164 -3.19 -3.07 7.23
N LEU A 165 -2.67 -2.31 8.19
CA LEU A 165 -2.19 -0.96 7.98
C LEU A 165 -0.66 -0.93 8.00
N ALA A 166 -0.06 -0.53 6.88
CA ALA A 166 1.37 -0.31 6.74
C ALA A 166 1.63 1.13 6.29
N PRO A 167 1.70 2.11 7.22
CA PRO A 167 1.85 3.51 6.86
C PRO A 167 3.28 3.84 6.40
N ALA A 168 3.42 4.89 5.59
CA ALA A 168 4.69 5.52 5.29
C ALA A 168 4.93 6.73 6.19
N LEU A 169 5.50 6.51 7.38
CA LEU A 169 5.83 7.54 8.36
C LEU A 169 7.21 8.14 8.02
N VAL A 170 7.22 9.39 7.56
CA VAL A 170 8.37 9.99 6.87
C VAL A 170 9.46 10.44 7.84
N SER A 171 9.11 10.97 9.00
CA SER A 171 10.10 11.44 9.99
C SER A 171 10.90 10.26 10.57
N TYR A 172 10.26 9.10 10.74
CA TYR A 172 10.96 7.86 11.10
C TYR A 172 11.88 7.37 9.97
N ALA A 173 11.44 7.44 8.71
CA ALA A 173 12.26 7.10 7.56
C ALA A 173 13.53 7.97 7.48
N GLN A 174 13.37 9.28 7.73
CA GLN A 174 14.46 10.25 7.78
C GLN A 174 15.42 9.95 8.95
N ALA A 175 14.91 9.73 10.16
CA ALA A 175 15.73 9.39 11.31
C ALA A 175 16.50 8.07 11.14
N ALA A 176 15.94 7.12 10.38
CA ALA A 176 16.56 5.84 10.09
C ALA A 176 17.85 5.96 9.25
N GLN A 177 18.04 7.08 8.53
CA GLN A 177 19.30 7.37 7.81
C GLN A 177 20.50 7.50 8.77
N THR A 178 20.25 7.92 10.02
CA THR A 178 21.30 8.03 11.06
C THR A 178 21.33 6.81 11.96
N ASN A 179 20.17 6.29 12.38
CA ASN A 179 20.08 5.11 13.23
C ASN A 179 18.80 4.32 12.95
N ALA A 180 18.87 3.37 12.02
CA ALA A 180 17.73 2.57 11.58
C ALA A 180 17.10 1.75 12.71
N GLN A 181 17.91 1.12 13.57
CA GLN A 181 17.41 0.28 14.66
C GLN A 181 16.63 1.10 15.69
N GLN A 182 17.17 2.25 16.10
CA GLN A 182 16.49 3.14 17.05
C GLN A 182 15.21 3.72 16.46
N SER A 183 15.25 4.16 15.20
CA SER A 183 14.07 4.72 14.53
C SER A 183 12.95 3.68 14.41
N ALA A 184 13.27 2.46 13.98
CA ALA A 184 12.30 1.36 13.88
C ALA A 184 11.72 0.99 15.25
N ALA A 185 12.55 0.89 16.29
CA ALA A 185 12.09 0.60 17.65
C ALA A 185 11.14 1.69 18.17
N LYS A 186 11.47 2.97 17.91
CA LYS A 186 10.62 4.10 18.29
C LYS A 186 9.30 4.09 17.53
N MET A 187 9.30 3.85 16.22
CA MET A 187 8.09 3.76 15.40
C MET A 187 7.11 2.71 15.92
N VAL A 188 7.60 1.49 16.20
CA VAL A 188 6.78 0.40 16.73
C VAL A 188 6.24 0.74 18.12
N SER A 189 7.01 1.45 18.94
CA SER A 189 6.57 1.91 20.26
C SER A 189 5.51 3.01 20.19
N ASP A 190 5.66 3.97 19.28
CA ASP A 190 4.75 5.11 19.15
C ASP A 190 3.44 4.71 18.44
N TYR A 191 3.51 3.72 17.54
CA TYR A 191 2.39 3.26 16.71
C TYR A 191 2.10 1.75 16.85
N PRO A 192 1.74 1.24 18.05
CA PRO A 192 1.48 -0.18 18.25
C PRO A 192 0.28 -0.74 17.45
N SER A 193 -0.54 0.11 16.83
CA SER A 193 -1.68 -0.32 16.01
C SER A 193 -1.32 -0.70 14.57
N ILE A 194 -0.12 -0.37 14.07
CA ILE A 194 0.29 -0.67 12.69
C ILE A 194 0.69 -2.14 12.55
N ASP A 195 0.48 -2.71 11.36
CA ASP A 195 0.79 -4.11 11.04
C ASP A 195 2.08 -4.26 10.21
N GLY A 196 2.65 -3.13 9.78
CA GLY A 196 3.86 -3.06 8.97
C GLY A 196 4.28 -1.62 8.72
N TYR A 197 5.20 -1.44 7.79
CA TYR A 197 5.72 -0.14 7.37
C TYR A 197 5.88 -0.12 5.85
N PHE A 198 5.58 1.01 5.23
CA PHE A 198 5.73 1.19 3.80
C PHE A 198 6.72 2.31 3.51
N ASN A 199 7.80 2.01 2.79
CA ASN A 199 8.83 3.00 2.52
C ASN A 199 8.49 3.82 1.27
N TRP A 200 8.50 5.14 1.40
CA TRP A 200 8.36 6.08 0.27
C TRP A 200 9.70 6.53 -0.32
N GLN A 201 10.81 6.37 0.41
CA GLN A 201 12.11 6.84 -0.03
C GLN A 201 12.71 5.88 -1.06
N ALA A 202 12.74 6.30 -2.33
CA ALA A 202 13.42 5.56 -3.40
C ALA A 202 14.93 5.79 -3.44
N TRP A 203 15.41 6.87 -2.80
CA TRP A 203 16.80 7.30 -2.83
C TRP A 203 17.29 7.67 -1.41
N PRO A 204 18.57 7.47 -1.08
CA PRO A 204 19.15 7.99 0.15
C PRO A 204 19.07 9.51 0.20
N LEU A 205 18.86 10.05 1.40
CA LEU A 205 18.81 11.49 1.65
C LEU A 205 20.22 12.06 1.80
N MET A 206 21.04 11.94 0.76
CA MET A 206 22.40 12.46 0.74
C MET A 206 22.70 13.20 -0.56
N ASP A 207 23.39 14.34 -0.44
CA ASP A 207 23.86 15.14 -1.57
C ASP A 207 25.22 14.66 -2.09
N ALA A 208 25.43 13.34 -2.12
CA ALA A 208 26.64 12.74 -2.64
C ALA A 208 26.31 11.69 -3.70
N ASN A 209 27.11 11.68 -4.76
CA ASN A 209 26.90 10.82 -5.91
C ASN A 209 27.07 9.35 -5.48
N MET A 210 25.98 8.59 -5.52
CA MET A 210 26.04 7.16 -5.25
C MET A 210 26.54 6.43 -6.50
N THR A 211 27.86 6.28 -6.63
CA THR A 211 28.39 5.28 -7.55
C THR A 211 28.17 3.91 -6.91
N CYS A 212 27.17 3.17 -7.40
CA CYS A 212 27.09 1.73 -7.14
C CYS A 212 28.31 1.08 -7.79
N THR A 213 29.38 0.85 -7.04
CA THR A 213 30.43 -0.06 -7.46
C THR A 213 29.87 -1.47 -7.38
N ALA A 214 29.66 -2.08 -8.55
CA ALA A 214 29.27 -3.48 -8.68
C ALA A 214 30.34 -4.43 -8.11
#